data_AF-A0A8J4BMB4-F1
#
_entry.id   AF-A0A8J4BMB4-F1
#
_cell.length_a   1.000
_cell.length_b   1.000
_cell.length_c   1.000
_cell.angle_alpha   90.00
_cell.angle_beta   90.00
_cell.angle_gamma   90.00
#
_symmetry.space_group_name_H-M   'P 1'
#
loop_
_entity.id
_entity.type
_entity.pdbx_description
1 polymer ?
#
loop_
_entity_poly.entity_id
_entity_poly.type
_entity_poly.pdbx_seq_one_letter_code
_entity_poly.pdbx_strand_id
1 'polypeptide(L)'
;MRSRGLAYLDVLKIDTEGFDPAVLAGAYESLANQRVGLLSFEYHKLWNQSGSTLKQCVHYLDDLGYSCYYDGPVLAKVSGSCWKDAYEIRRWSNIVCVRRGTGMEKELYAGSYLASAKGKTDRRKAKNLKTSKIG
;
A
#
# COMPACT_ATOMS: atom_id res chain seq x y z
N MET A 1 -12.62 -21.13 22.74
CA MET A 1 -11.80 -21.23 21.51
C MET A 1 -10.49 -21.92 21.84
N ARG A 2 -10.11 -22.99 21.14
CA ARG A 2 -8.75 -23.54 21.23
C ARG A 2 -7.81 -22.61 20.45
N SER A 3 -6.82 -22.03 21.13
CA SER A 3 -5.79 -21.20 20.51
C SER A 3 -4.81 -22.06 19.72
N ARG A 4 -5.12 -22.37 18.47
CA ARG A 4 -4.08 -22.70 17.50
C ARG A 4 -3.56 -21.36 16.97
N GLY A 5 -2.47 -20.88 17.53
CA GLY A 5 -1.83 -19.65 17.05
C GLY A 5 -1.41 -19.84 15.60
N LEU A 6 -2.02 -19.09 14.68
CA LEU A 6 -1.57 -19.06 13.29
C LEU A 6 -0.19 -18.41 13.26
N ALA A 7 0.82 -19.16 12.82
CA ALA A 7 2.19 -18.65 12.71
C ALA A 7 2.33 -17.59 11.61
N TYR A 8 1.51 -17.71 10.57
CA TYR A 8 1.51 -16.83 9.41
C TYR A 8 0.10 -16.76 8.80
N LEU A 9 -0.24 -15.60 8.26
CA LEU A 9 -1.48 -15.31 7.56
C LEU A 9 -1.14 -14.74 6.18
N ASP A 10 -1.52 -15.44 5.11
CA ASP A 10 -1.24 -14.98 3.75
C ASP A 10 -1.97 -13.67 3.42
N VAL A 11 -3.24 -13.57 3.82
CA VAL A 11 -4.11 -12.43 3.55
C VAL A 11 -4.91 -12.05 4.80
N LEU A 12 -4.81 -10.78 5.21
CA LEU A 12 -5.67 -10.13 6.19
C LEU A 12 -6.55 -9.09 5.50
N LYS A 13 -7.87 -9.28 5.49
CA LYS A 13 -8.82 -8.23 5.09
C LYS A 13 -9.45 -7.64 6.34
N ILE A 14 -9.42 -6.31 6.43
CA ILE A 14 -10.12 -5.52 7.43
C ILE A 14 -11.25 -4.78 6.71
N ASP A 15 -12.42 -4.85 7.33
CA ASP A 15 -13.64 -4.21 6.86
C ASP A 15 -14.47 -3.92 8.11
N THR A 16 -14.23 -2.75 8.71
CA THR A 16 -14.78 -2.39 10.02
C THR A 16 -15.46 -1.03 10.01
N GLU A 17 -15.99 -0.62 8.86
CA GLU A 17 -16.84 0.57 8.71
C GLU A 17 -16.23 1.83 9.36
N GLY A 18 -14.90 1.98 9.26
CA GLY A 18 -14.15 3.13 9.78
C GLY A 18 -13.32 2.89 11.04
N PHE A 19 -13.42 1.71 11.65
CA PHE A 19 -12.60 1.29 12.78
C PHE A 19 -11.30 0.58 12.38
N ASP A 20 -10.97 0.58 11.09
CA ASP A 20 -9.81 -0.10 10.52
C ASP A 20 -8.49 0.34 11.21
N PRO A 21 -8.27 1.63 11.54
CA PRO A 21 -7.08 2.05 12.30
C PRO A 21 -6.94 1.37 13.66
N ALA A 22 -8.05 1.12 14.37
CA ALA A 22 -8.03 0.44 15.66
C ALA A 22 -7.68 -1.05 15.51
N VAL A 23 -8.16 -1.69 14.44
CA VAL A 23 -7.77 -3.08 14.11
C VAL A 23 -6.29 -3.15 13.77
N LEU A 24 -5.77 -2.21 12.97
CA LEU A 24 -4.33 -2.13 12.67
C LEU A 24 -3.50 -1.99 13.94
N ALA A 25 -3.90 -1.09 14.85
CA ALA A 25 -3.23 -0.93 16.14
C ALA A 25 -3.26 -2.21 16.99
N GLY A 26 -4.43 -2.88 17.08
CA GLY A 26 -4.56 -4.16 17.78
C GLY A 26 -3.77 -5.30 17.14
N ALA A 27 -3.49 -5.22 15.83
CA ALA A 27 -2.70 -6.18 15.08
C ALA A 27 -1.18 -5.90 15.12
N TYR A 28 -0.72 -4.91 15.88
CA TYR A 28 0.67 -4.45 15.91
C TYR A 28 1.68 -5.60 16.01
N GLU A 29 1.54 -6.51 16.97
CA GLU A 29 2.49 -7.63 17.14
C GLU A 29 2.56 -8.54 15.90
N SER A 30 1.44 -8.78 15.22
CA SER A 30 1.43 -9.61 14.02
C SER A 30 2.06 -8.89 12.83
N LEU A 31 1.81 -7.59 12.70
CA LEU A 31 2.36 -6.75 11.62
C LEU A 31 3.86 -6.47 11.83
N ALA A 32 4.28 -6.12 13.04
CA ALA A 32 5.68 -5.86 13.39
C ALA A 32 6.56 -7.10 13.25
N ASN A 33 6.03 -8.28 13.61
CA ASN A 33 6.69 -9.56 13.36
C ASN A 33 6.48 -10.10 11.93
N GLN A 34 5.90 -9.28 11.04
CA GLN A 34 5.69 -9.58 9.62
C GLN A 34 5.00 -10.94 9.35
N ARG A 35 4.04 -11.30 10.21
CA ARG A 35 3.23 -12.52 10.13
C ARG A 35 2.04 -12.41 9.18
N VAL A 36 1.82 -11.24 8.60
CA VAL A 36 0.78 -10.98 7.59
C VAL A 36 1.46 -10.74 6.24
N GLY A 37 1.15 -11.54 5.23
CA GLY A 37 1.74 -11.41 3.88
C GLY A 37 1.20 -10.22 3.11
N LEU A 38 -0.12 -10.19 2.95
CA LEU A 38 -0.89 -9.12 2.33
C LEU A 38 -1.99 -8.67 3.30
N LEU A 39 -2.18 -7.37 3.38
CA LEU A 39 -3.20 -6.71 4.18
C LEU A 39 -4.04 -5.84 3.24
N SER A 40 -5.36 -5.86 3.39
CA SER A 40 -6.25 -4.89 2.76
C SER A 40 -7.22 -4.32 3.78
N PHE A 41 -7.49 -3.01 3.71
CA PHE A 41 -8.44 -2.34 4.58
C PHE A 41 -9.22 -1.27 3.80
N GLU A 42 -10.40 -0.91 4.30
CA GLU A 42 -11.23 0.12 3.68
C GLU A 42 -10.84 1.51 4.18
N TYR A 43 -10.83 2.48 3.26
CA TYR A 43 -10.66 3.89 3.58
C TYR A 43 -11.84 4.68 3.02
N HIS A 44 -12.50 5.45 3.89
CA HIS A 44 -13.70 6.22 3.57
C HIS A 44 -14.05 7.22 4.68
N LYS A 45 -15.11 8.01 4.47
CA LYS A 45 -15.56 9.09 5.37
C LYS A 45 -15.88 8.67 6.82
N LEU A 46 -16.16 7.39 7.09
CA LEU A 46 -16.44 6.95 8.47
C LEU A 46 -15.20 6.98 9.37
N TRP A 47 -13.99 7.05 8.79
CA TRP A 47 -12.74 7.28 9.52
C TRP A 47 -12.71 8.62 10.29
N ASN A 48 -13.60 9.55 9.99
CA ASN A 48 -13.77 10.76 10.80
C ASN A 48 -14.13 10.42 12.26
N GLN A 49 -14.78 9.30 12.50
CA GLN A 49 -15.17 8.85 13.85
C GLN A 49 -13.98 8.31 14.64
N SER A 50 -12.98 7.73 13.98
CA SER A 50 -11.76 7.21 14.63
C SER A 50 -10.66 8.26 14.76
N GLY A 51 -10.81 9.44 14.13
CA GLY A 51 -9.84 10.54 14.20
C GLY A 51 -8.51 10.27 13.48
N SER A 52 -8.39 9.12 12.79
CA SER A 52 -7.19 8.73 12.07
C SER A 52 -7.23 9.18 10.60
N THR A 53 -6.05 9.26 9.98
CA THR A 53 -5.86 9.60 8.57
C THR A 53 -5.32 8.41 7.79
N LEU A 54 -5.57 8.38 6.48
CA LEU A 54 -4.94 7.40 5.61
C LEU A 54 -3.41 7.54 5.67
N LYS A 55 -2.92 8.78 5.69
CA LYS A 55 -1.49 9.10 5.82
C LYS A 55 -0.86 8.38 7.02
N GLN A 56 -1.45 8.52 8.20
CA GLN A 56 -0.95 7.88 9.42
C GLN A 56 -0.90 6.35 9.29
N CYS A 57 -1.97 5.72 8.77
CA CYS A 57 -2.00 4.27 8.63
C CYS A 57 -0.99 3.76 7.59
N VAL A 58 -0.82 4.47 6.49
CA VAL A 58 0.18 4.14 5.46
C VAL A 58 1.59 4.29 6.00
N HIS A 59 1.91 5.37 6.71
CA HIS A 59 3.23 5.55 7.34
C HIS A 59 3.50 4.49 8.40
N TYR A 60 2.52 4.21 9.26
CA TYR A 60 2.60 3.15 10.26
C TYR A 60 2.94 1.80 9.61
N LEU A 61 2.26 1.42 8.53
CA LEU A 61 2.56 0.16 7.82
C LEU A 61 3.91 0.20 7.08
N ASP A 62 4.30 1.36 6.55
CA ASP A 62 5.61 1.55 5.90
C ASP A 62 6.77 1.33 6.87
N ASP A 63 6.64 1.86 8.09
CA ASP A 63 7.58 1.69 9.22
C ASP A 63 7.66 0.23 9.66
N LEU A 64 6.54 -0.50 9.63
CA LEU A 64 6.50 -1.95 9.91
C LEU A 64 6.96 -2.84 8.74
N GLY A 65 7.48 -2.26 7.66
CA GLY A 65 8.06 -3.02 6.56
C GLY A 65 7.06 -3.46 5.50
N TYR A 66 5.97 -2.73 5.31
CA TYR A 66 4.99 -2.98 4.25
C TYR A 66 5.09 -1.92 3.14
N SER A 67 4.85 -2.34 1.90
CA SER A 67 4.63 -1.45 0.77
C SER A 67 3.13 -1.31 0.55
N CYS A 68 2.60 -0.09 0.66
CA CYS A 68 1.16 0.17 0.52
C CYS A 68 0.81 0.79 -0.82
N TYR A 69 -0.36 0.41 -1.32
CA TYR A 69 -0.93 0.81 -2.60
C TYR A 69 -2.39 1.23 -2.42
N TYR A 70 -2.74 2.36 -3.00
CA TYR A 70 -4.13 2.75 -3.20
C TYR A 70 -4.72 1.89 -4.31
N ASP A 71 -5.83 1.20 -4.02
CA ASP A 71 -6.52 0.33 -4.96
C ASP A 71 -7.59 1.12 -5.74
N GLY A 72 -7.13 1.77 -6.80
CA GLY A 72 -7.96 2.47 -7.77
C GLY A 72 -7.98 1.75 -9.13
N PRO A 73 -8.36 2.44 -10.22
CA PRO A 73 -8.31 1.86 -11.57
C PRO A 73 -6.95 1.29 -11.97
N VAL A 74 -5.88 1.81 -11.36
CA VAL A 74 -4.53 1.25 -11.37
C VAL A 74 -4.00 1.37 -9.94
N LEU A 75 -3.26 0.35 -9.48
CA LEU A 75 -2.60 0.41 -8.17
C LEU A 75 -1.65 1.61 -8.12
N ALA A 76 -1.73 2.43 -7.08
CA ALA A 76 -0.79 3.53 -6.90
C ALA A 76 -0.05 3.36 -5.59
N LYS A 77 1.29 3.19 -5.62
CA LYS A 77 2.05 3.09 -4.38
C LYS A 77 1.92 4.39 -3.58
N VAL A 78 1.58 4.27 -2.31
CA VAL A 78 1.35 5.39 -1.39
C VAL A 78 2.31 5.40 -0.20
N SER A 79 3.10 4.34 0.00
CA SER A 79 4.11 4.30 1.07
C SER A 79 5.45 4.97 0.67
N GLY A 80 6.27 5.31 1.65
CA GLY A 80 7.54 6.02 1.48
C GLY A 80 7.38 7.39 0.80
N SER A 81 8.34 7.73 -0.07
CA SER A 81 8.34 8.99 -0.82
C SER A 81 7.24 9.09 -1.90
N CYS A 82 6.38 8.08 -2.03
CA CYS A 82 5.30 8.05 -3.01
C CYS A 82 4.00 8.67 -2.47
N TRP A 83 3.94 8.95 -1.17
CA TRP A 83 2.80 9.62 -0.55
C TRP A 83 2.54 10.99 -1.20
N LYS A 84 1.27 11.32 -1.38
CA LYS A 84 0.79 12.64 -1.79
C LYS A 84 -0.47 12.94 -0.99
N ASP A 85 -0.61 14.17 -0.49
CA ASP A 85 -1.77 14.55 0.32
C ASP A 85 -3.09 14.47 -0.48
N ALA A 86 -3.01 14.45 -1.82
CA ALA A 86 -4.14 14.19 -2.71
C ALA A 86 -4.75 12.78 -2.59
N TYR A 87 -4.14 11.85 -1.83
CA TYR A 87 -4.76 10.54 -1.50
C TYR A 87 -5.68 10.62 -0.27
N GLU A 88 -5.63 11.70 0.51
CA GLU A 88 -6.45 11.89 1.71
C GLU A 88 -7.88 12.37 1.36
N ILE A 89 -8.55 11.65 0.46
CA ILE A 89 -9.83 12.06 -0.14
C ILE A 89 -11.08 11.53 0.58
N ARG A 90 -10.94 10.57 1.51
CA ARG A 90 -12.02 9.91 2.26
C ARG A 90 -13.18 9.38 1.42
N ARG A 91 -12.92 9.04 0.16
CA ARG A 91 -13.86 8.30 -0.70
C ARG A 91 -13.73 6.82 -0.42
N TRP A 92 -14.84 6.07 -0.49
CA TRP A 92 -14.83 4.62 -0.39
C TRP A 92 -13.84 4.01 -1.37
N SER A 93 -12.83 3.36 -0.81
CA SER A 93 -11.68 2.82 -1.52
C SER A 93 -11.02 1.74 -0.67
N ASN A 94 -10.24 0.89 -1.32
CA ASN A 94 -9.37 -0.04 -0.63
C ASN A 94 -7.93 0.43 -0.66
N ILE A 95 -7.22 0.07 0.38
CA ILE A 95 -5.76 0.13 0.45
C ILE A 95 -5.27 -1.31 0.53
N VAL A 96 -4.20 -1.61 -0.19
CA VAL A 96 -3.54 -2.92 -0.17
C VAL A 96 -2.09 -2.71 0.22
N CYS A 97 -1.65 -3.37 1.27
CA CYS A 97 -0.29 -3.33 1.78
C CYS A 97 0.31 -4.74 1.76
N VAL A 98 1.56 -4.85 1.33
CA VAL A 98 2.25 -6.14 1.17
C VAL A 98 3.59 -6.11 1.87
N ARG A 99 3.97 -7.22 2.52
CA ARG A 99 5.27 -7.35 3.17
C ARG A 99 6.40 -7.10 2.17
N ARG A 100 7.31 -6.21 2.52
CA ARG A 100 8.48 -5.86 1.70
C ARG A 100 9.43 -7.05 1.55
N GLY A 101 10.11 -7.13 0.40
CA GLY A 101 11.04 -8.22 0.06
C GLY A 101 10.38 -9.50 -0.46
N THR A 102 9.06 -9.54 -0.59
CA THR A 102 8.34 -10.71 -1.10
C THR A 102 8.19 -10.69 -2.62
N GLY A 103 7.90 -11.86 -3.23
CA GLY A 103 7.53 -11.93 -4.65
C GLY A 103 6.27 -11.11 -4.95
N MET A 104 5.29 -11.14 -4.05
CA MET A 104 4.04 -10.39 -4.19
C MET A 104 4.25 -8.87 -4.18
N GLU A 105 5.24 -8.35 -3.46
CA GLU A 105 5.61 -6.94 -3.56
C GLU A 105 6.03 -6.55 -4.99
N LYS A 106 6.81 -7.42 -5.66
CA LYS A 106 7.26 -7.17 -7.03
C LYS A 106 6.08 -7.15 -8.00
N GLU A 107 5.14 -8.06 -7.84
CA GLU A 107 3.92 -8.12 -8.66
C GLU A 107 3.06 -6.85 -8.49
N LEU A 108 2.79 -6.45 -7.24
CA LEU A 108 2.02 -5.23 -6.97
C LEU A 108 2.75 -3.98 -7.45
N TYR A 109 4.08 -3.92 -7.34
CA TYR A 109 4.86 -2.82 -7.90
C TYR A 109 4.77 -2.79 -9.44
N ALA A 110 4.93 -3.94 -10.11
CA ALA A 110 4.85 -4.04 -11.57
C ALA A 110 3.49 -3.62 -12.12
N GLY A 111 2.40 -3.96 -11.42
CA GLY A 111 1.04 -3.52 -11.72
C GLY A 111 0.74 -2.06 -11.35
N SER A 112 1.67 -1.35 -10.72
CA SER A 112 1.41 0.00 -10.21
C SER A 112 1.62 1.13 -11.25
N TYR A 113 0.93 2.24 -11.03
CA TYR A 113 1.09 3.49 -11.77
C TYR A 113 2.53 4.01 -11.73
N LEU A 114 3.27 3.79 -10.63
CA LEU A 114 4.66 4.22 -10.54
C LEU A 114 5.58 3.45 -11.49
N ALA A 115 5.41 2.13 -11.58
CA ALA A 115 6.16 1.33 -12.55
C ALA A 115 5.80 1.75 -13.98
N SER A 116 4.52 1.99 -14.24
CA SER A 116 4.01 2.49 -15.53
C SER A 116 4.60 3.85 -15.92
N ALA A 117 4.70 4.78 -14.96
CA ALA A 117 5.24 6.12 -15.18
C ALA A 117 6.76 6.10 -15.39
N LYS A 118 7.49 5.26 -14.64
CA LYS A 118 8.94 5.06 -14.79
C LYS A 118 9.26 4.50 -16.18
N GLY A 119 8.56 3.46 -16.62
CA GLY A 119 8.73 2.89 -17.96
C GLY A 119 8.45 3.89 -19.09
N LYS A 120 7.45 4.77 -18.95
CA LYS A 120 7.18 5.85 -19.93
C LYS A 120 8.32 6.88 -19.97
N THR A 121 8.87 7.25 -18.82
CA THR A 121 9.96 8.22 -18.70
C THR A 121 11.26 7.67 -19.28
N ASP A 122 11.60 6.41 -18.96
CA ASP A 122 12.80 5.75 -19.47
C ASP A 122 12.73 5.57 -20.99
N ARG A 123 11.56 5.19 -21.53
CA ARG A 123 11.33 5.13 -22.99
C ARG A 123 11.47 6.49 -23.67
N ARG A 124 11.00 7.58 -23.05
CA ARG A 124 11.17 8.95 -23.59
C ARG A 124 12.64 9.39 -23.57
N LYS A 125 13.37 9.17 -22.47
CA LYS A 125 14.82 9.44 -22.38
C LYS A 125 15.61 8.65 -23.44
N ALA A 126 15.31 7.36 -23.62
CA ALA A 126 15.95 6.52 -24.62
C ALA A 126 15.69 7.00 -26.06
N LYS A 127 14.50 7.53 -26.36
CA LYS A 127 14.19 8.13 -27.67
C LYS A 127 15.00 9.42 -27.92
N ASN A 128 15.07 10.32 -26.94
CA ASN A 128 15.83 11.58 -27.08
C ASN A 128 17.35 11.35 -27.20
N LEU A 129 17.90 10.33 -26.54
CA LEU A 129 19.32 9.98 -26.65
C LEU A 129 19.67 9.40 -28.03
N LYS A 130 18.74 8.70 -28.69
CA LYS A 130 18.92 8.20 -30.06
C LYS A 130 18.85 9.30 -31.11
N THR A 131 18.03 10.33 -30.93
CA THR A 131 17.93 11.46 -31.86
C THR A 131 19.09 12.45 -31.75
N SER A 132 19.77 12.52 -30.60
CA SER A 132 20.93 13.39 -30.39
C SER A 132 22.26 12.82 -30.91
N LYS A 133 22.30 11.57 -31.35
CA LYS A 133 23.53 10.90 -31.87
C LYS A 133 23.58 10.81 -33.41
N ILE A 134 22.71 11.53 -34.11
CA ILE A 134 22.62 11.55 -35.57
C ILE A 134 22.84 12.99 -36.11
N GLY A 135 23.52 13.83 -35.33
CA GLY A 135 23.92 15.19 -35.71
C GLY A 135 25.41 15.37 -35.55
#